data_AF-A0A5C1H7P3-F1
#
_entry.id   AF-A0A5C1H7P3-F1
#
_cell.length_a   1.000
_cell.length_b   1.000
_cell.length_c   1.000
_cell.angle_alpha   90.00
_cell.angle_beta   90.00
_cell.angle_gamma   90.00
#
_symmetry.space_group_name_H-M   'P 1'
#
loop_
_entity.id
_entity.type
_entity.pdbx_description
1 polymer ?
#
loop_
_entity_poly.entity_id
_entity_poly.type
_entity_poly.pdbx_seq_one_letter_code
_entity_poly.pdbx_strand_id
1 'polypeptide(L)'
;MGKKIHPFLLRTRYYPNYKFLNKTPFNLSKNNFKIILDIYYILKFLEKKFIFINTKIIISNYKTIIIYLIIPDIKNIFINQNLIIKQKQEKDFLLKELNTLLDKLNYKYKQQNLFKVDIITSKKYFNYTNYLFYLIKDLIKKMFSLKNIFTKILEELNILKSNNFFILQGIKIKISGRINGAELAKIETYKKGIIPLHSIINNIQYNKYNIKTKFGLLGIKIWLFLS
;
A
#
# COMPACT_ATOMS: atom_id res chain seq x y z
N MET A 1 -17.92 -22.74 -1.54
CA MET A 1 -16.47 -22.37 -1.61
C MET A 1 -15.97 -22.00 -0.23
N GLY A 2 -14.90 -22.66 0.26
CA GLY A 2 -14.34 -22.41 1.60
C GLY A 2 -13.65 -21.05 1.76
N LYS A 3 -13.56 -20.60 3.02
CA LYS A 3 -12.78 -19.40 3.39
C LYS A 3 -11.29 -19.69 3.20
N LYS A 4 -10.54 -18.72 2.64
CA LYS A 4 -9.08 -18.83 2.48
C LYS A 4 -8.37 -17.96 3.52
N ILE A 5 -7.25 -18.46 4.02
CA ILE A 5 -6.37 -17.70 4.93
C ILE A 5 -5.78 -16.50 4.17
N HIS A 6 -5.57 -15.40 4.90
CA HIS A 6 -4.92 -14.21 4.35
C HIS A 6 -3.45 -14.54 4.00
N PRO A 7 -3.01 -14.41 2.73
CA PRO A 7 -1.69 -14.90 2.29
C PRO A 7 -0.53 -14.31 3.08
N PHE A 8 -0.64 -13.05 3.47
CA PHE A 8 0.33 -12.39 4.34
C PHE A 8 0.37 -12.99 5.74
N LEU A 9 -0.78 -13.31 6.34
CA LEU A 9 -0.81 -13.76 7.75
C LEU A 9 -0.16 -15.13 7.87
N LEU A 10 -0.32 -15.95 6.83
CA LEU A 10 0.35 -17.24 6.71
C LEU A 10 1.89 -17.14 6.59
N ARG A 11 2.43 -15.96 6.26
CA ARG A 11 3.86 -15.75 5.91
C ARG A 11 4.59 -14.79 6.84
N THR A 12 3.98 -14.37 7.95
CA THR A 12 4.52 -13.34 8.85
C THR A 12 5.91 -13.65 9.38
N ARG A 13 6.22 -14.93 9.65
CA ARG A 13 7.53 -15.38 10.13
C ARG A 13 8.64 -15.20 9.09
N TYR A 14 8.38 -15.51 7.82
CA TYR A 14 9.38 -15.51 6.75
C TYR A 14 9.50 -14.14 6.07
N TYR A 15 8.38 -13.43 5.93
CA TYR A 15 8.33 -12.09 5.34
C TYR A 15 7.74 -11.07 6.32
N PRO A 16 8.46 -10.73 7.40
CA PRO A 16 7.98 -9.81 8.44
C PRO A 16 7.79 -8.36 7.95
N ASN A 17 8.30 -8.02 6.77
CA ASN A 17 8.37 -6.66 6.24
C ASN A 17 7.13 -6.22 5.46
N TYR A 18 6.12 -7.07 5.31
CA TYR A 18 5.04 -6.81 4.36
C TYR A 18 4.07 -5.67 4.72
N LYS A 19 4.06 -5.27 5.99
CA LYS A 19 3.48 -4.03 6.51
C LYS A 19 4.31 -3.73 7.73
N PHE A 20 5.20 -2.76 7.63
CA PHE A 20 6.04 -2.33 8.75
C PHE A 20 5.21 -1.59 9.81
N LEU A 21 4.33 -2.34 10.47
CA LEU A 21 3.64 -1.95 11.69
C LEU A 21 4.05 -2.85 12.87
N ASN A 22 4.72 -3.98 12.63
CA ASN A 22 4.83 -5.04 13.65
C ASN A 22 6.26 -5.43 14.04
N LYS A 23 7.25 -4.56 13.81
CA LYS A 23 8.59 -4.70 14.41
C LYS A 23 9.02 -3.44 15.16
N THR A 24 8.07 -2.68 15.67
CA THR A 24 8.36 -1.75 16.75
C THR A 24 8.41 -2.57 18.05
N PRO A 25 9.49 -2.48 18.84
CA PRO A 25 9.55 -3.09 20.17
C PRO A 25 8.64 -2.28 21.10
N PHE A 26 7.32 -2.44 20.96
CA PHE A 26 6.37 -1.79 21.86
C PHE A 26 6.25 -2.60 23.14
N ASN A 27 7.06 -2.25 24.14
CA ASN A 27 6.77 -2.62 25.50
C ASN A 27 5.56 -1.78 25.95
N LEU A 28 4.36 -2.36 25.90
CA LEU A 28 3.07 -1.70 26.16
C LEU A 28 2.88 -1.48 27.68
N SER A 29 3.55 -0.48 28.26
CA SER A 29 3.18 0.03 29.57
C SER A 29 1.93 0.92 29.47
N LYS A 30 1.10 0.98 30.52
CA LYS A 30 -0.18 1.71 30.55
C LYS A 30 -0.07 3.19 30.11
N ASN A 31 1.07 3.84 30.36
CA ASN A 31 1.28 5.26 30.02
C ASN A 31 1.55 5.51 28.52
N ASN A 32 2.05 4.51 27.79
CA ASN A 32 2.44 4.66 26.38
C ASN A 32 1.28 4.41 25.40
N PHE A 33 0.14 3.89 25.87
CA PHE A 33 -0.96 3.47 24.99
C PHE A 33 -1.61 4.63 24.21
N LYS A 34 -1.82 5.79 24.86
CA LYS A 34 -2.43 6.97 24.21
C LYS A 34 -1.56 7.51 23.06
N ILE A 35 -0.24 7.54 23.28
CA ILE A 35 0.73 7.98 22.28
C ILE A 35 0.75 7.03 21.08
N ILE A 36 0.75 5.72 21.35
CA ILE A 36 0.69 4.69 20.30
C ILE A 36 -0.57 4.84 19.46
N LEU A 37 -1.72 5.09 20.11
CA LEU A 37 -3.00 5.25 19.42
C LEU A 37 -2.99 6.48 18.50
N ASP A 38 -2.45 7.61 18.97
CA ASP A 38 -2.34 8.84 18.17
C ASP A 38 -1.40 8.67 16.97
N ILE A 39 -0.25 8.02 17.15
CA ILE A 39 0.67 7.67 16.05
C ILE A 39 -0.05 6.77 15.03
N TYR A 40 -0.80 5.77 15.50
CA TYR A 40 -1.57 4.89 14.62
C TYR A 40 -2.66 5.64 13.84
N TYR A 41 -3.33 6.61 14.45
CA TYR A 41 -4.32 7.44 13.74
C TYR A 41 -3.68 8.30 12.65
N ILE A 42 -2.54 8.91 12.93
CA ILE A 42 -1.80 9.70 11.94
C ILE A 42 -1.30 8.82 10.80
N LEU A 43 -0.77 7.64 11.11
CA LEU A 43 -0.42 6.65 10.10
C LEU A 43 -1.59 6.30 9.20
N LYS A 44 -2.73 5.96 9.79
CA LYS A 44 -3.92 5.57 9.06
C LYS A 44 -4.47 6.72 8.22
N PHE A 45 -4.31 7.95 8.68
CA PHE A 45 -4.65 9.15 7.94
C PHE A 45 -3.74 9.33 6.72
N LEU A 46 -2.43 9.17 6.90
CA LEU A 46 -1.44 9.24 5.83
C LEU A 46 -1.62 8.13 4.79
N GLU A 47 -1.82 6.88 5.22
CA GLU A 47 -2.11 5.75 4.32
C GLU A 47 -3.37 5.98 3.47
N LYS A 48 -4.40 6.61 4.05
CA LYS A 48 -5.65 6.92 3.33
C LYS A 48 -5.46 8.00 2.27
N LYS A 49 -4.70 9.06 2.61
CA LYS A 49 -4.45 10.18 1.70
C LYS A 49 -3.45 9.80 0.60
N PHE A 50 -2.42 9.03 0.94
CA PHE A 50 -1.29 8.73 0.08
C PHE A 50 -1.19 7.24 -0.22
N ILE A 51 -2.10 6.75 -1.05
CA ILE A 51 -2.22 5.33 -1.43
C ILE A 51 -0.91 4.77 -2.03
N PHE A 52 -0.08 5.64 -2.62
CA PHE A 52 1.19 5.28 -3.25
C PHE A 52 2.40 5.19 -2.31
N ILE A 53 2.33 5.82 -1.14
CA ILE A 53 3.48 5.93 -0.24
C ILE A 53 3.49 4.73 0.68
N ASN A 54 4.61 4.03 0.69
CA ASN A 54 4.84 2.89 1.55
C ASN A 54 5.45 3.38 2.87
N THR A 55 4.62 3.81 3.82
CA THR A 55 5.10 4.35 5.09
C THR A 55 5.69 3.22 5.96
N LYS A 56 6.89 3.45 6.53
CA LYS A 56 7.57 2.50 7.42
C LYS A 56 8.02 3.23 8.69
N ILE A 57 7.28 3.07 9.78
CA ILE A 57 7.69 3.66 11.05
C ILE A 57 8.68 2.75 11.78
N ILE A 58 9.77 3.34 12.26
CA ILE A 58 10.68 2.72 13.22
C ILE A 58 10.82 3.69 14.38
N ILE A 59 10.31 3.32 15.56
CA ILE A 59 10.42 4.13 16.77
C ILE A 59 11.78 3.87 17.41
N SER A 60 12.54 4.93 17.66
CA SER A 60 13.86 4.87 18.29
C SER A 60 13.81 5.44 19.72
N ASN A 61 13.72 4.55 20.71
CA ASN A 61 13.87 4.80 22.14
C ASN A 61 12.76 5.61 22.85
N TYR A 62 12.60 5.33 24.15
CA TYR A 62 11.51 5.74 25.04
C TYR A 62 11.25 7.26 25.21
N LYS A 63 12.08 8.14 24.64
CA LYS A 63 11.96 9.61 24.73
C LYS A 63 11.81 10.32 23.38
N THR A 64 12.08 9.62 22.27
CA THR A 64 12.11 10.21 20.92
C THR A 64 11.38 9.29 19.94
N ILE A 65 10.34 9.79 19.29
CA ILE A 65 9.61 9.00 18.29
C ILE A 65 10.04 9.49 16.92
N ILE A 66 10.94 8.76 16.28
CA ILE A 66 11.29 9.00 14.89
C ILE A 66 10.29 8.24 14.01
N ILE A 67 9.72 8.94 13.04
CA ILE A 67 8.81 8.40 12.05
C ILE A 67 9.56 8.44 10.73
N TYR A 68 10.07 7.30 10.29
CA TYR A 68 10.60 7.19 8.94
C TYR A 68 9.44 7.15 7.93
N LEU A 69 9.43 8.04 6.96
CA LEU A 69 8.54 7.94 5.83
C LEU A 69 9.35 7.43 4.65
N ILE A 70 9.12 6.17 4.32
CA ILE A 70 9.75 5.59 3.14
C ILE A 70 8.95 6.00 1.90
N ILE A 71 9.52 6.89 1.11
CA ILE A 71 8.95 7.24 -0.19
C ILE A 71 9.65 6.39 -1.25
N PRO A 72 8.90 5.62 -2.05
CA PRO A 72 9.51 4.94 -3.18
C PRO A 72 10.19 5.95 -4.11
N ASP A 73 11.39 5.63 -4.58
CA ASP A 73 12.07 6.46 -5.57
C ASP A 73 11.42 6.24 -6.95
N ILE A 74 10.45 7.11 -7.25
CA ILE A 74 9.48 6.98 -8.35
C ILE A 74 10.09 7.32 -9.73
N LYS A 75 11.27 7.96 -9.77
CA LYS A 75 11.85 8.59 -10.97
C LYS A 75 11.84 7.74 -12.26
N ASN A 76 11.81 6.40 -12.17
CA ASN A 76 11.89 5.48 -13.31
C ASN A 76 10.69 4.51 -13.47
N ILE A 77 9.60 4.66 -12.70
CA ILE A 77 8.47 3.70 -12.66
C ILE A 77 7.24 4.16 -13.45
N PHE A 78 7.15 5.44 -13.82
CA PHE A 78 5.91 6.03 -14.34
C PHE A 78 6.04 6.40 -15.82
N ILE A 79 5.35 5.65 -16.68
CA ILE A 79 5.16 6.02 -18.09
C ILE A 79 4.05 7.06 -18.26
N ASN A 80 3.15 7.20 -17.28
CA ASN A 80 2.17 8.29 -17.27
C ASN A 80 2.79 9.58 -16.74
N GLN A 81 3.26 10.44 -17.66
CA GLN A 81 3.81 11.78 -17.38
C GLN A 81 2.89 12.63 -16.48
N ASN A 82 1.57 12.42 -16.54
CA ASN A 82 0.57 13.10 -15.70
C ASN A 82 0.61 12.74 -14.20
N LEU A 83 1.12 11.55 -13.83
CA LEU A 83 1.26 11.14 -12.43
C LEU A 83 2.53 11.75 -11.79
N ILE A 84 3.59 11.91 -12.58
CA ILE A 84 4.86 12.50 -12.15
C ILE A 84 4.67 13.98 -11.77
N ILE A 85 3.89 14.73 -12.57
CA ILE A 85 3.65 16.16 -12.36
C ILE A 85 2.78 16.38 -11.10
N LYS A 86 1.74 15.57 -10.89
CA LYS A 86 0.93 15.61 -9.65
C LYS A 86 1.76 15.25 -8.40
N GLN A 87 2.65 14.26 -8.50
CA GLN A 87 3.43 13.79 -7.35
C GLN A 87 4.51 14.77 -6.87
N LYS A 88 5.13 15.57 -7.75
CA LYS A 88 6.08 16.61 -7.32
C LYS A 88 5.37 17.69 -6.49
N GLN A 89 4.20 18.14 -6.95
CA GLN A 89 3.37 19.10 -6.19
C GLN A 89 2.82 18.48 -4.89
N GLU A 90 2.42 17.20 -4.93
CA GLU A 90 1.93 16.49 -3.75
C GLU A 90 3.01 16.24 -2.70
N LYS A 91 4.29 16.01 -3.08
CA LYS A 91 5.40 15.75 -2.13
C LYS A 91 5.71 16.94 -1.23
N ASP A 92 5.69 18.15 -1.77
CA ASP A 92 5.99 19.35 -0.98
C ASP A 92 4.80 19.75 -0.10
N PHE A 93 3.56 19.54 -0.60
CA PHE A 93 2.35 19.68 0.19
C PHE A 93 2.31 18.65 1.34
N LEU A 94 2.71 17.41 1.06
CA LEU A 94 2.87 16.32 2.01
C LEU A 94 3.78 16.69 3.17
N LEU A 95 4.98 17.17 2.85
CA LEU A 95 5.98 17.58 3.81
C LEU A 95 5.44 18.68 4.74
N LYS A 96 4.77 19.68 4.16
CA LYS A 96 4.13 20.76 4.93
C LYS A 96 3.04 20.22 5.86
N GLU A 97 2.12 19.41 5.34
CA GLU A 97 1.00 18.88 6.11
C GLU A 97 1.46 17.91 7.21
N LEU A 98 2.47 17.10 6.93
CA LEU A 98 3.13 16.23 7.92
C LEU A 98 3.73 17.04 9.06
N ASN A 99 4.49 18.09 8.74
CA ASN A 99 5.07 18.96 9.75
C ASN A 99 3.99 19.59 10.63
N THR A 100 2.88 20.07 10.06
CA THR A 100 1.78 20.61 10.88
C THR A 100 1.14 19.57 11.82
N LEU A 101 1.05 18.30 11.41
CA LEU A 101 0.52 17.23 12.25
C LEU A 101 1.50 16.85 13.36
N LEU A 102 2.80 16.86 13.07
CA LEU A 102 3.85 16.65 14.06
C LEU A 102 3.89 17.78 15.07
N ASP A 103 3.74 19.03 14.64
CA ASP A 103 3.73 20.18 15.54
C ASP A 103 2.54 20.10 16.52
N LYS A 104 1.37 19.66 16.03
CA LYS A 104 0.20 19.40 16.89
C LYS A 104 0.46 18.28 17.89
N LEU A 105 1.13 17.19 17.48
CA LEU A 105 1.50 16.10 18.39
C LEU A 105 2.55 16.54 19.42
N ASN A 106 3.60 17.23 18.98
CA ASN A 106 4.64 17.78 19.82
C ASN A 106 4.02 18.74 20.84
N TYR A 107 3.07 19.58 20.44
CA TYR A 107 2.30 20.45 21.34
C TYR A 107 1.51 19.64 22.38
N LYS A 108 0.80 18.60 21.95
CA LYS A 108 -0.05 17.74 22.80
C LYS A 108 0.76 16.92 23.82
N TYR A 109 2.01 16.58 23.51
CA TYR A 109 2.87 15.72 24.33
C TYR A 109 4.18 16.38 24.76
N LYS A 110 4.16 17.73 24.85
CA LYS A 110 5.30 18.65 25.10
C LYS A 110 6.30 18.26 26.20
N GLN A 111 5.94 17.38 27.13
CA GLN A 111 6.75 17.03 28.30
C GLN A 111 7.30 15.59 28.31
N GLN A 112 6.91 14.72 27.37
CA GLN A 112 7.25 13.29 27.43
C GLN A 112 8.07 12.79 26.24
N ASN A 113 7.85 13.30 25.03
CA ASN A 113 8.52 12.80 23.82
C ASN A 113 8.75 13.88 22.77
N LEU A 114 9.88 13.79 22.05
CA LEU A 114 10.13 14.54 20.82
C LEU A 114 9.72 13.69 19.60
N PHE A 115 8.74 14.16 18.81
CA PHE A 115 8.39 13.53 17.53
C PHE A 115 9.22 14.16 16.42
N LYS A 116 9.98 13.33 15.70
CA LYS A 116 10.72 13.71 14.49
C LYS A 116 10.26 12.88 13.31
N VAL A 117 10.14 13.48 12.13
CA VAL A 117 9.90 12.75 10.88
C VAL A 117 11.13 12.85 10.02
N ASP A 118 11.65 11.69 9.64
CA ASP A 118 12.73 11.57 8.68
C ASP A 118 12.16 10.95 7.41
N ILE A 119 12.36 11.57 6.25
CA ILE A 119 11.96 10.99 4.97
C ILE A 119 13.14 10.22 4.39
N ILE A 120 12.98 8.91 4.24
CA ILE A 120 13.97 8.06 3.55
C ILE A 120 13.42 7.70 2.18
N THR A 121 14.13 8.02 1.11
CA THR A 121 13.79 7.50 -0.22
C THR A 121 14.43 6.15 -0.42
N SER A 122 13.68 5.16 -0.94
CA SER A 122 14.26 3.86 -1.24
C SER A 122 13.54 3.13 -2.37
N LYS A 123 14.31 2.50 -3.26
CA LYS A 123 13.77 1.71 -4.38
C LYS A 123 13.23 0.34 -3.93
N LYS A 124 13.86 -0.28 -2.91
CA LYS A 124 13.57 -1.65 -2.45
C LYS A 124 12.17 -1.84 -1.84
N TYR A 125 11.52 -0.77 -1.38
CA TYR A 125 10.28 -0.84 -0.62
C TYR A 125 9.06 -0.38 -1.41
N PHE A 126 9.10 -0.46 -2.75
CA PHE A 126 7.94 -0.15 -3.58
C PHE A 126 6.83 -1.20 -3.38
N ASN A 127 5.61 -0.76 -3.07
CA ASN A 127 4.45 -1.65 -2.94
C ASN A 127 3.67 -1.71 -4.24
N TYR A 128 4.03 -2.69 -5.06
CA TYR A 128 3.42 -2.93 -6.35
C TYR A 128 1.92 -3.18 -6.24
N THR A 129 1.44 -3.84 -5.18
CA THR A 129 -0.01 -4.09 -5.02
C THR A 129 -0.82 -2.80 -4.82
N ASN A 130 -0.29 -1.82 -4.08
CA ASN A 130 -0.95 -0.52 -3.90
C ASN A 130 -0.96 0.29 -5.19
N TYR A 131 0.18 0.30 -5.89
CA TYR A 131 0.32 0.99 -7.17
C TYR A 131 -0.66 0.43 -8.21
N LEU A 132 -0.71 -0.89 -8.38
CA LEU A 132 -1.66 -1.54 -9.27
C LEU A 132 -3.11 -1.25 -8.88
N PHE A 133 -3.41 -1.20 -7.58
CA PHE A 133 -4.75 -0.81 -7.13
C PHE A 133 -5.13 0.60 -7.56
N TYR A 134 -4.20 1.56 -7.46
CA TYR A 134 -4.45 2.91 -7.94
C TYR A 134 -4.73 2.92 -9.45
N LEU A 135 -3.91 2.23 -10.24
CA LEU A 135 -4.11 2.14 -11.69
C LEU A 135 -5.48 1.53 -12.02
N ILE A 136 -5.83 0.42 -11.36
CA ILE A 136 -7.16 -0.20 -11.49
C ILE A 136 -8.26 0.80 -11.16
N LYS A 137 -8.11 1.58 -10.09
CA LYS A 137 -9.10 2.56 -9.67
C LYS A 137 -9.34 3.64 -10.72
N ASP A 138 -8.28 4.14 -11.33
CA ASP A 138 -8.39 5.15 -12.38
C ASP A 138 -8.94 4.57 -13.68
N LEU A 139 -8.59 3.32 -14.02
CA LEU A 139 -9.15 2.65 -15.18
C LEU A 139 -10.64 2.31 -15.02
N ILE A 140 -11.09 1.92 -13.82
CA ILE A 140 -12.51 1.67 -13.54
C ILE A 140 -13.32 2.97 -13.63
N LYS A 141 -12.77 4.10 -13.17
CA LYS A 141 -13.43 5.41 -13.34
C LYS A 141 -13.62 5.79 -14.80
N LYS A 142 -12.65 5.42 -15.66
CA LYS A 142 -12.72 5.58 -17.12
C LYS A 142 -13.62 4.52 -17.80
N MET A 143 -14.35 3.72 -17.02
CA MET A 143 -15.31 2.70 -17.47
C MET A 143 -14.73 1.62 -18.41
N PHE A 144 -13.46 1.24 -18.24
CA PHE A 144 -12.90 0.10 -18.97
C PHE A 144 -13.51 -1.23 -18.52
N SER A 145 -13.68 -2.16 -19.47
CA SER A 145 -14.02 -3.55 -19.15
C SER A 145 -12.90 -4.22 -18.35
N LEU A 146 -13.24 -5.15 -17.45
CA LEU A 146 -12.24 -5.79 -16.58
C LEU A 146 -11.15 -6.54 -17.34
N LYS A 147 -11.49 -7.14 -18.50
CA LYS A 147 -10.53 -7.76 -19.40
C LYS A 147 -9.50 -6.73 -19.90
N ASN A 148 -9.95 -5.55 -20.35
CA ASN A 148 -9.07 -4.48 -20.84
C ASN A 148 -8.22 -3.86 -19.71
N ILE A 149 -8.77 -3.81 -18.49
CA ILE A 149 -8.01 -3.41 -17.31
C ILE A 149 -6.89 -4.42 -17.06
N PHE A 150 -7.19 -5.71 -17.14
CA PHE A 150 -6.21 -6.76 -16.92
C PHE A 150 -5.09 -6.73 -17.98
N THR A 151 -5.42 -6.52 -19.27
CA THR A 151 -4.39 -6.41 -20.32
C THR A 151 -3.46 -5.23 -20.09
N LYS A 152 -4.01 -4.04 -19.77
CA LYS A 152 -3.21 -2.85 -19.44
C LYS A 152 -2.30 -3.06 -18.23
N ILE A 153 -2.78 -3.77 -17.21
CA ILE A 153 -1.95 -4.10 -16.03
C ILE A 153 -0.80 -5.03 -16.41
N LEU A 154 -1.04 -6.00 -17.29
CA LEU A 154 0.03 -6.86 -17.78
C LEU A 154 1.07 -6.08 -18.58
N GLU A 155 0.63 -5.14 -19.42
CA GLU A 155 1.52 -4.22 -20.15
C GLU A 155 2.40 -3.41 -19.17
N GLU A 156 1.78 -2.72 -18.21
CA GLU A 156 2.50 -1.95 -17.18
C GLU A 156 3.51 -2.82 -16.42
N LEU A 157 3.11 -4.03 -16.01
CA LEU A 157 4.00 -4.94 -15.30
C LEU A 157 5.18 -5.45 -16.13
N ASN A 158 4.98 -5.65 -17.44
CA ASN A 158 6.06 -6.03 -18.33
C ASN A 158 7.12 -4.93 -18.43
N ILE A 159 6.69 -3.66 -18.42
CA ILE A 159 7.62 -2.52 -18.46
C ILE A 159 8.36 -2.38 -17.13
N LEU A 160 7.67 -2.62 -16.00
CA LEU A 160 8.36 -2.65 -14.71
C LEU A 160 9.36 -3.80 -14.61
N LYS A 161 9.06 -4.93 -15.25
CA LYS A 161 9.99 -6.07 -15.34
C LYS A 161 11.21 -5.74 -16.19
N SER A 162 11.06 -5.06 -17.34
CA SER A 162 12.20 -4.69 -18.21
C SER A 162 13.17 -3.73 -17.53
N ASN A 163 12.68 -2.93 -16.57
CA ASN A 163 13.51 -2.01 -15.80
C ASN A 163 14.26 -2.69 -14.62
N ASN A 164 14.28 -4.04 -14.58
CA ASN A 164 14.98 -4.88 -13.60
C ASN A 164 14.65 -4.58 -12.12
N PHE A 165 13.44 -4.08 -11.82
CA PHE A 165 13.04 -3.80 -10.43
C PHE A 165 12.69 -5.06 -9.64
N PHE A 166 12.12 -6.08 -10.30
CA PHE A 166 11.70 -7.34 -9.70
C PHE A 166 11.45 -8.39 -10.78
N ILE A 167 11.44 -9.67 -10.40
CA ILE A 167 11.02 -10.77 -11.27
C ILE A 167 9.58 -11.15 -10.93
N LEU A 168 8.66 -10.91 -11.86
CA LEU A 168 7.26 -11.31 -11.74
C LEU A 168 7.09 -12.78 -12.14
N GLN A 169 6.64 -13.60 -11.19
CA GLN A 169 6.32 -15.02 -11.45
C GLN A 169 4.82 -15.27 -11.63
N GLY A 170 3.97 -14.41 -11.07
CA GLY A 170 2.54 -14.45 -11.34
C GLY A 170 1.73 -13.33 -10.75
N ILE A 171 0.56 -13.09 -11.34
CA ILE A 171 -0.43 -12.12 -10.90
C ILE A 171 -1.83 -12.74 -10.91
N LYS A 172 -2.63 -12.38 -9.90
CA LYS A 172 -4.06 -12.64 -9.86
C LYS A 172 -4.78 -11.41 -9.37
N ILE A 173 -5.84 -11.06 -10.09
CA ILE A 173 -6.74 -9.98 -9.72
C ILE A 173 -8.14 -10.58 -9.61
N LYS A 174 -8.78 -10.39 -8.47
CA LYS A 174 -10.17 -10.76 -8.22
C LYS A 174 -10.98 -9.51 -7.95
N ILE A 175 -12.05 -9.34 -8.71
CA ILE A 175 -12.96 -8.20 -8.57
C ILE A 175 -14.35 -8.78 -8.29
N SER A 176 -15.02 -8.23 -7.28
CA SER A 176 -16.34 -8.68 -6.84
C SER A 176 -17.27 -7.49 -6.64
N GLY A 177 -18.47 -7.56 -7.18
CA GLY A 177 -19.52 -6.54 -7.04
C GLY A 177 -20.32 -6.35 -8.32
N ARG A 178 -20.98 -5.19 -8.45
CA ARG A 178 -21.77 -4.82 -9.64
C ARG A 178 -20.85 -4.31 -10.75
N ILE A 179 -20.16 -5.24 -11.40
CA ILE A 179 -19.20 -4.98 -12.46
C ILE A 179 -19.95 -4.36 -13.65
N ASN A 180 -19.42 -3.27 -14.21
CA ASN A 180 -20.01 -2.52 -15.32
C ASN A 180 -21.48 -2.10 -15.10
N GLY A 181 -21.91 -1.94 -13.84
CA GLY A 181 -23.28 -1.54 -13.52
C GLY A 181 -24.31 -2.66 -13.65
N ALA A 182 -23.89 -3.92 -13.80
CA ALA A 182 -24.79 -5.07 -13.81
C ALA A 182 -25.75 -5.05 -12.61
N GLU A 183 -26.99 -5.49 -12.84
CA GLU A 183 -28.03 -5.59 -11.81
C GLU A 183 -27.60 -6.52 -10.68
N LEU A 184 -27.09 -7.71 -11.05
CA LEU A 184 -26.59 -8.71 -10.12
C LEU A 184 -25.07 -8.60 -9.93
N ALA A 185 -24.63 -8.71 -8.67
CA ALA A 185 -23.21 -8.72 -8.35
C ALA A 185 -22.55 -10.00 -8.87
N LYS A 186 -21.40 -9.85 -9.53
CA LYS A 186 -20.60 -10.94 -10.08
C LYS A 186 -19.19 -10.91 -9.52
N ILE A 187 -18.50 -12.02 -9.69
CA ILE A 187 -17.10 -12.19 -9.29
C ILE A 187 -16.32 -12.58 -10.53
N GLU A 188 -15.40 -11.72 -10.95
CA GLU A 188 -14.47 -12.01 -12.03
C GLU A 188 -13.05 -12.18 -11.48
N THR A 189 -12.34 -13.17 -12.01
CA THR A 189 -10.96 -13.44 -11.63
C THR A 189 -10.11 -13.59 -12.87
N TYR A 190 -9.05 -12.78 -12.95
CA TYR A 190 -8.03 -12.87 -13.99
C TYR A 190 -6.71 -13.29 -13.35
N LYS A 191 -5.97 -14.20 -13.98
CA LYS A 191 -4.72 -14.74 -13.47
C LYS A 191 -3.73 -14.94 -14.63
N LYS A 192 -2.46 -14.63 -14.41
CA LYS A 192 -1.35 -14.97 -15.30
C LYS A 192 -0.17 -15.48 -14.48
N GLY A 193 0.49 -16.55 -14.92
CA GLY A 193 1.61 -17.17 -14.20
C GLY A 193 1.19 -18.00 -12.97
N ILE A 194 2.16 -18.27 -12.09
CA ILE A 194 2.00 -19.18 -10.95
C ILE A 194 1.76 -18.38 -9.67
N ILE A 195 0.87 -18.84 -8.79
CA ILE A 195 0.64 -18.21 -7.48
C ILE A 195 0.47 -19.30 -6.43
N PRO A 196 1.56 -19.69 -5.75
CA PRO A 196 1.55 -20.78 -4.79
C PRO A 196 1.02 -20.29 -3.43
N LEU A 197 -0.31 -20.24 -3.29
CA LEU A 197 -0.95 -19.72 -2.07
C LEU A 197 -0.66 -20.56 -0.82
N HIS A 198 -0.41 -21.86 -0.99
CA HIS A 198 -0.17 -22.82 0.10
C HIS A 198 1.28 -22.79 0.61
N SER A 199 2.24 -22.42 -0.24
CA SER A 199 3.66 -22.43 0.11
C SER A 199 4.04 -21.21 0.95
N ILE A 200 4.47 -21.44 2.19
CA ILE A 200 4.81 -20.39 3.15
C ILE A 200 6.07 -19.61 2.72
N ILE A 201 7.01 -20.31 2.06
CA ILE A 201 8.31 -19.77 1.65
C ILE A 201 8.18 -18.75 0.51
N ASN A 202 7.10 -18.78 -0.27
CA ASN A 202 7.00 -17.94 -1.47
C ASN A 202 6.59 -16.49 -1.13
N ASN A 203 7.30 -15.50 -1.69
CA ASN A 203 7.05 -14.07 -1.48
C ASN A 203 5.80 -13.59 -2.24
N ILE A 204 4.63 -13.67 -1.60
CA ILE A 204 3.35 -13.27 -2.22
C ILE A 204 2.84 -11.96 -1.66
N GLN A 205 2.86 -10.91 -2.50
CA GLN A 205 2.26 -9.63 -2.14
C GLN A 205 0.77 -9.71 -2.31
N TYR A 206 0.03 -9.37 -1.25
CA TYR A 206 -1.41 -9.39 -1.24
C TYR A 206 -1.96 -8.07 -0.73
N ASN A 207 -2.95 -7.53 -1.43
CA ASN A 207 -3.74 -6.45 -0.89
C ASN A 207 -5.22 -6.55 -1.28
N LYS A 208 -6.06 -5.97 -0.42
CA LYS A 208 -7.51 -5.85 -0.62
C LYS A 208 -7.93 -4.40 -0.44
N TYR A 209 -8.75 -3.91 -1.36
CA TYR A 209 -9.30 -2.58 -1.29
C TYR A 209 -10.70 -2.54 -1.89
N ASN A 210 -11.45 -1.50 -1.55
CA ASN A 210 -12.78 -1.28 -2.06
C ASN A 210 -12.80 0.03 -2.87
N ILE A 211 -13.53 0.03 -3.98
CA ILE A 211 -13.75 1.21 -4.81
C ILE A 211 -15.23 1.55 -4.76
N LYS A 212 -15.53 2.82 -4.47
CA LYS A 212 -16.87 3.37 -4.60
C LYS A 212 -17.12 3.71 -6.06
N THR A 213 -18.17 3.15 -6.62
CA THR A 213 -18.66 3.43 -7.98
C THR A 213 -20.10 3.95 -7.88
N LYS A 214 -20.64 4.49 -8.98
CA LYS A 214 -22.03 4.94 -9.04
C LYS A 214 -23.03 3.83 -8.66
N PHE A 215 -22.69 2.58 -8.99
CA PHE A 215 -23.54 1.41 -8.79
C PHE A 215 -23.29 0.68 -7.46
N GLY A 216 -22.45 1.25 -6.58
CA GLY A 216 -22.12 0.68 -5.28
C GLY A 216 -20.63 0.38 -5.10
N LEU A 217 -20.33 -0.57 -4.23
CA LEU A 217 -18.95 -0.93 -3.85
C LEU A 217 -18.42 -2.10 -4.68
N LEU A 218 -17.25 -1.91 -5.29
CA LEU A 218 -16.46 -2.96 -5.91
C LEU A 218 -15.33 -3.38 -4.97
N GLY A 219 -15.27 -4.67 -4.62
CA GLY A 219 -14.16 -5.26 -3.86
C GLY A 219 -13.08 -5.77 -4.79
N ILE A 220 -11.84 -5.36 -4.58
CA ILE A 220 -10.67 -5.77 -5.38
C ILE A 220 -9.67 -6.46 -4.47
N LYS A 221 -9.17 -7.61 -4.92
CA LYS A 221 -8.09 -8.35 -4.29
C LYS A 221 -7.01 -8.64 -5.31
N ILE A 222 -5.77 -8.32 -4.96
CA ILE A 222 -4.60 -8.45 -5.84
C ILE A 222 -3.62 -9.39 -5.15
N TRP A 223 -3.11 -10.37 -5.89
CA TRP A 223 -1.98 -11.20 -5.51
C TRP A 223 -0.87 -11.01 -6.55
N LEU A 224 0.33 -10.68 -6.09
CA LEU A 224 1.55 -10.67 -6.90
C LEU A 224 2.52 -11.69 -6.30
N PHE A 225 3.03 -12.58 -7.11
CA PHE A 225 4.11 -13.48 -6.74
C PHE A 225 5.41 -12.95 -7.35
N LEU A 226 6.31 -12.54 -6.47
CA LEU A 226 7.60 -11.96 -6.81
C LEU A 226 8.70 -12.93 -6.38
N SER A 227 9.80 -12.98 -7.12
CA SER A 227 11.05 -13.61 -6.70
C SER A 227 12.18 -12.61 -6.63
#